data_AF-A0A9D8GCM3-F1
#
_entry.id   AF-A0A9D8GCM3-F1
#
_cell.length_a   1.000
_cell.length_b   1.000
_cell.length_c   1.000
_cell.angle_alpha   90.00
_cell.angle_beta   90.00
_cell.angle_gamma   90.00
#
_symmetry.space_group_name_H-M   'P 1'
#
loop_
_entity.id
_entity.type
_entity.pdbx_description
1 polymer ?
#
loop_
_entity_poly.entity_id
_entity_poly.type
_entity_poly.pdbx_seq_one_letter_code
_entity_poly.pdbx_strand_id
1 'polypeptide(L)' 'MDGLTLDQLAVFAAVVDHGSFSGAARALRRAQSAITYAVQHLEQ' A
#
# COMPACT_ATOMS: atom_id res chain seq x y z
N MET A 1 -14.75 -12.04 -5.86
CA MET A 1 -14.96 -10.94 -4.91
C MET A 1 -13.63 -10.72 -4.25
N ASP A 2 -12.79 -9.86 -4.83
CA ASP A 2 -11.53 -9.50 -4.20
C ASP A 2 -11.88 -8.62 -3.00
N GLY A 3 -11.98 -9.26 -1.84
CA GLY A 3 -12.32 -8.59 -0.60
C GLY A 3 -11.18 -7.69 -0.14
N LEU A 4 -11.54 -6.57 0.47
CA LEU A 4 -10.61 -5.72 1.21
C LEU A 4 -9.74 -6.58 2.15
N THR A 5 -8.42 -6.51 2.00
CA THR A 5 -7.47 -7.25 2.84
C THR A 5 -6.85 -6.35 3.91
N LEU A 6 -6.48 -6.93 5.05
CA LEU A 6 -5.72 -6.22 6.09
C LEU A 6 -4.35 -5.74 5.58
N ASP A 7 -3.75 -6.46 4.62
CA ASP A 7 -2.49 -6.05 3.99
C ASP A 7 -2.64 -4.75 3.20
N GLN A 8 -3.72 -4.60 2.41
CA GLN A 8 -4.00 -3.38 1.67
C GLN A 8 -4.23 -2.19 2.62
N LEU A 9 -4.94 -2.39 3.73
CA LEU A 9 -5.13 -1.35 4.75
C LEU A 9 -3.82 -0.94 5.42
N ALA A 10 -2.96 -1.91 5.74
CA ALA A 10 -1.64 -1.63 6.31
C ALA A 10 -0.74 -0.88 5.32
N VAL A 11 -0.80 -1.24 4.04
CA VAL A 11 -0.08 -0.52 2.98
C VAL A 11 -0.60 0.91 2.82
N PHE A 12 -1.92 1.10 2.82
CA PHE A 12 -2.53 2.43 2.74
C PHE A 12 -2.14 3.31 3.93
N ALA A 13 -2.22 2.79 5.16
CA ALA A 13 -1.77 3.51 6.36
C ALA A 13 -0.29 3.93 6.25
N ALA A 14 0.59 3.04 5.80
CA ALA A 14 2.00 3.37 5.60
C ALA A 14 2.22 4.47 4.53
N VAL A 15 1.41 4.54 3.48
CA VAL A 15 1.48 5.62 2.48
C VAL A 15 1.08 6.95 3.10
N VAL A 16 0.05 6.98 3.94
CA VAL A 16 -0.38 8.18 4.68
C VAL A 16 0.71 8.64 5.65
N ASP A 17 1.26 7.72 6.46
CA ASP A 17 2.28 8.04 7.47
C ASP A 17 3.58 8.58 6.87
N HIS A 18 3.99 8.05 5.71
CA HIS A 18 5.25 8.43 5.05
C HIS A 18 5.08 9.45 3.92
N GLY A 19 3.86 9.85 3.60
CA GLY A 19 3.53 10.84 2.56
C GLY A 19 3.94 10.47 1.14
N SER A 20 4.38 9.23 0.89
CA SER A 20 4.81 8.79 -0.44
C SER A 20 4.82 7.26 -0.58
N PHE A 21 4.53 6.77 -1.79
CA PHE A 21 4.62 5.35 -2.13
C PHE A 21 6.04 4.78 -1.95
N SER A 22 7.06 5.57 -2.29
CA SER A 22 8.46 5.15 -2.11
C SER A 22 8.88 5.16 -0.64
N GLY A 23 8.31 6.04 0.20
CA GLY A 23 8.49 6.02 1.66
C GLY A 23 7.90 4.76 2.28
N ALA A 24 6.64 4.45 1.94
CA ALA A 24 5.96 3.22 2.38
C ALA A 24 6.69 1.95 1.92
N ALA A 25 7.17 1.92 0.67
CA ALA A 25 7.94 0.80 0.13
C ALA A 25 9.21 0.50 0.94
N ARG A 26 9.95 1.55 1.31
CA ARG A 26 11.15 1.43 2.18
C ARG A 26 10.78 0.96 3.58
N ALA A 27 9.72 1.53 4.17
CA ALA A 27 9.26 1.16 5.51
C ALA A 27 8.80 -0.31 5.60
N LEU A 28 8.10 -0.79 4.58
CA LEU A 28 7.58 -2.16 4.51
C LEU A 28 8.56 -3.16 3.88
N ARG A 29 9.75 -2.73 3.45
CA ARG A 29 10.74 -3.54 2.71
C ARG A 29 10.14 -4.26 1.50
N ARG A 30 9.32 -3.54 0.74
CA ARG A 30 8.63 -4.03 -0.47
C ARG A 30 9.05 -3.21 -1.69
N ALA A 31 8.86 -3.78 -2.88
CA ALA A 31 8.99 -3.00 -4.12
C ALA A 31 7.90 -1.93 -4.17
N GLN A 32 8.22 -0.74 -4.69
CA GLN A 32 7.25 0.35 -4.79
C GLN A 32 6.05 -0.02 -5.68
N SER A 33 6.26 -0.82 -6.73
CA SER A 33 5.18 -1.36 -7.57
C SER A 33 4.16 -2.16 -6.77
N ALA A 34 4.61 -2.99 -5.81
CA ALA A 34 3.71 -3.77 -4.95
C ALA A 34 2.82 -2.86 -4.07
N ILE A 35 3.35 -1.71 -3.62
CA ILE A 35 2.57 -0.71 -2.87
C ILE A 35 1.48 -0.12 -3.77
N THR A 36 1.82 0.26 -5.00
CA THR A 36 0.84 0.82 -5.96
C THR A 36 -0.28 -0.16 -6.26
N TYR A 37 0.04 -1.44 -6.55
CA TYR A 37 -0.99 -2.45 -6.81
C TYR A 37 -1.90 -2.70 -5.60
N ALA A 38 -1.37 -2.64 -4.39
CA ALA A 38 -2.17 -2.82 -3.17
C ALA A 38 -3.13 -1.65 -2.95
N VAL A 39 -2.72 -0.41 -3.23
CA VAL A 39 -3.57 0.78 -3.09
C VAL A 39 -4.59 0.89 -4.22
N GLN A 40 -4.22 0.58 -5.47
CA GLN A 40 -5.15 0.64 -6.61
C GLN A 40 -6.37 -0.28 -6.45
N HIS A 41 -6.20 -1.44 -5.81
CA HIS A 41 -7.31 -2.34 -5.51
C HIS A 41 -8.25 -1.82 -4.41
N LEU A 42 -7.89 -0.74 -3.68
CA LEU A 42 -8.79 -0.06 -2.74
C LEU A 42 -9.71 0.96 -3.43
N GLU A 43 -9.33 1.46 -4.61
CA GLU A 43 -10.05 2.50 -5.35
C GLU A 43 -11.13 1.95 -6.29
N GLN A 44 -11.07 0.66 -6.62
CA GLN A 44 -12.05 -0.05 -7.46
C GLN A 44 -13.22 -0.58 -6.64
#